data_AF-A0A7H4LXE9-F1
#
_entry.id   AF-A0A7H4LXE9-F1
#
_cell.length_a   1.000
_cell.length_b   1.000
_cell.length_c   1.000
_cell.angle_alpha   90.00
_cell.angle_beta   90.00
_cell.angle_gamma   90.00
#
_symmetry.space_group_name_H-M   'P 1'
#
loop_
_entity.id
_entity.type
_entity.pdbx_description
1 polymer ?
#
loop_
_entity_poly.entity_id
_entity_poly.type
_entity_poly.pdbx_seq_one_letter_code
_entity_poly.pdbx_strand_id
1 'polypeptide(L)' 'MFKFNLTYVALAAALSSSFVYADPTTYTHLSGAKVIDIEKPNAAGVSHNMYREFNVDSKGCCSEQ' A
#
# COMPACT_ATOMS: atom_id res chain seq x y z
N MET A 1 -26.67 -28.27 -6.42
CA MET A 1 -25.57 -28.10 -5.44
C MET A 1 -24.53 -27.17 -6.05
N PHE A 2 -24.41 -25.93 -5.55
CA PHE A 2 -23.39 -24.99 -6.00
C PHE A 2 -22.04 -25.44 -5.43
N LYS A 3 -21.09 -25.81 -6.30
CA LYS A 3 -19.72 -26.14 -5.88
C LYS A 3 -18.96 -24.83 -5.68
N PHE A 4 -18.76 -24.47 -4.43
CA PHE A 4 -18.03 -23.28 -4.02
C PHE A 4 -16.55 -23.46 -4.35
N ASN A 5 -16.09 -22.83 -5.43
CA ASN A 5 -14.71 -22.93 -5.88
C ASN A 5 -13.84 -21.99 -5.03
N LEU A 6 -13.08 -22.56 -4.09
CA LEU A 6 -12.26 -21.85 -3.11
C LEU A 6 -11.30 -20.82 -3.76
N THR A 7 -10.82 -21.12 -4.96
CA THR A 7 -9.97 -20.24 -5.78
C THR A 7 -10.64 -18.94 -6.17
N TYR A 8 -11.95 -18.95 -6.45
CA TYR A 8 -12.68 -17.75 -6.85
C TYR A 8 -12.84 -16.76 -5.69
N VAL A 9 -12.99 -17.29 -4.46
CA VAL A 9 -13.09 -16.48 -3.25
C VAL A 9 -11.75 -15.88 -2.87
N ALA A 10 -10.67 -16.65 -2.98
CA ALA A 10 -9.32 -16.14 -2.77
C ALA A 10 -9.00 -15.01 -3.75
N LEU A 11 -9.36 -15.17 -5.03
CA LEU A 11 -9.19 -14.14 -6.04
C LEU A 11 -10.04 -12.90 -5.76
N ALA A 12 -11.32 -13.08 -5.41
CA ALA A 12 -12.21 -11.97 -5.08
C ALA A 12 -11.71 -11.18 -3.85
N ALA A 13 -11.24 -11.86 -2.80
CA ALA A 13 -10.70 -11.22 -1.60
C ALA A 13 -9.39 -10.45 -1.87
N ALA A 14 -8.53 -10.98 -2.74
CA ALA A 14 -7.31 -10.31 -3.17
C ALA A 14 -7.61 -9.04 -4.00
N LEU A 15 -8.64 -9.09 -4.85
CA LEU A 15 -9.07 -7.94 -5.66
C LEU A 15 -9.89 -6.91 -4.86
N SER A 16 -10.59 -7.34 -3.81
CA SER A 16 -11.46 -6.48 -2.99
C SER A 16 -10.78 -5.92 -1.75
N SER A 17 -9.45 -6.00 -1.65
CA SER A 17 -8.71 -5.42 -0.54
C SER A 17 -8.95 -3.91 -0.46
N SER A 18 -9.42 -3.47 0.70
CA SER A 18 -9.69 -2.06 1.01
C SER A 18 -8.45 -1.22 0.72
N PHE A 19 -8.60 -0.18 -0.11
CA PHE A 19 -7.61 0.89 -0.22
C PHE A 19 -7.94 1.93 0.84
N VAL A 20 -6.94 2.42 1.56
CA VAL A 20 -7.10 3.56 2.47
C VAL A 20 -6.68 4.80 1.68
N TYR A 21 -7.49 5.86 1.77
CA TYR A 21 -7.00 7.20 1.40
C TYR A 21 -5.93 7.55 2.43
N ALA A 22 -4.68 7.23 2.11
CA ALA A 22 -3.57 7.56 2.98
C ALA A 22 -3.34 9.08 2.87
N ASP A 23 -3.25 9.76 4.00
CA ASP A 23 -2.47 10.99 4.11
C ASP A 23 -1.16 10.59 4.81
N PRO A 24 -0.30 9.83 4.10
CA PRO A 24 0.80 9.15 4.77
C PRO A 24 1.79 10.20 5.26
N THR A 25 2.19 10.06 6.52
CA THR A 25 3.14 10.98 7.12
C THR A 25 4.44 10.85 6.34
N THR A 26 4.89 11.97 5.77
CA THR A 26 6.08 12.01 4.94
C THR A 26 7.10 12.92 5.60
N TYR A 27 8.34 12.45 5.75
CA TYR A 27 9.44 13.25 6.29
C TYR A 27 10.67 13.16 5.40
N THR A 28 11.58 14.13 5.53
CA THR A 28 12.85 14.11 4.80
C THR A 28 13.94 13.55 5.72
N HIS A 29 14.53 12.44 5.32
CA HIS A 29 15.64 11.83 6.05
C HIS A 29 16.93 12.67 5.88
N LEU A 30 17.91 12.49 6.76
CA LEU A 30 19.18 13.23 6.74
C LEU A 30 19.96 13.07 5.42
N SER A 31 19.74 11.97 4.69
CA SER A 31 20.30 11.75 3.35
C SER A 31 19.66 12.62 2.25
N GLY A 32 18.58 13.33 2.56
CA GLY A 32 17.76 14.12 1.63
C GLY A 32 16.67 13.32 0.92
N ALA A 33 16.57 12.01 1.14
CA ALA A 33 15.50 11.18 0.60
C ALA A 33 14.19 11.43 1.35
N LYS A 34 13.06 11.38 0.64
CA LYS A 34 11.75 11.38 1.30
C LYS A 34 11.44 9.97 1.82
N VAL A 35 11.02 9.91 3.07
CA VAL A 35 10.53 8.71 3.73
C VAL A 35 9.04 8.84 3.91
N ILE A 36 8.31 7.79 3.52
CA ILE A 36 6.86 7.72 3.61
C ILE A 36 6.52 6.60 4.57
N ASP A 37 5.79 6.93 5.63
CA ASP A 37 5.22 5.94 6.54
C ASP A 37 4.01 5.30 5.84
N ILE A 38 4.10 4.01 5.53
CA ILE A 38 3.05 3.30 4.80
C ILE A 38 2.04 2.66 5.74
N GLU A 39 0.80 2.52 5.25
CA GLU A 39 -0.27 1.89 6.00
C GLU A 39 0.06 0.43 6.34
N LYS A 40 -0.49 -0.02 7.47
CA LYS A 40 -0.34 -1.41 7.91
C LYS A 40 -0.83 -2.37 6.81
N PRO A 41 -0.09 -3.45 6.49
CA PRO A 41 -0.55 -4.43 5.53
C PRO A 41 -1.90 -5.05 5.92
N ASN A 42 -2.74 -5.29 4.92
CA ASN A 42 -3.98 -6.03 5.09
C ASN A 42 -3.72 -7.53 5.38
N ALA A 43 -4.78 -8.31 5.56
CA ALA A 43 -4.68 -9.75 5.85
C ALA A 43 -4.00 -10.56 4.72
N ALA A 44 -3.91 -10.02 3.50
CA ALA A 44 -3.18 -10.61 2.38
C ALA A 44 -1.71 -10.16 2.32
N GLY A 45 -1.25 -9.35 3.27
CA GLY A 45 0.13 -8.83 3.32
C GLY A 45 0.36 -7.62 2.41
N VAL A 46 -0.70 -6.99 1.89
CA VAL A 46 -0.57 -5.86 0.97
C VAL A 46 -0.88 -4.54 1.69
N SER A 47 0.03 -3.58 1.59
CA SER A 47 -0.16 -2.20 2.05
C SER A 47 -0.67 -1.34 0.89
N HIS A 48 -1.94 -0.91 0.95
CA HIS A 48 -2.62 -0.16 -0.12
C HIS A 48 -2.64 1.34 0.20
N ASN A 49 -1.62 2.05 -0.29
CA ASN A 49 -1.45 3.49 -0.09
C ASN A 49 -1.91 4.25 -1.33
N MET A 50 -2.79 5.23 -1.16
CA MET A 50 -3.30 6.07 -2.24
C MET A 50 -2.77 7.50 -2.09
N TYR A 51 -2.22 8.05 -3.16
CA TYR A 51 -1.66 9.41 -3.18
C TYR A 51 -2.40 10.25 -4.23
N ARG A 52 -2.68 11.51 -3.91
CA ARG A 52 -3.11 12.48 -4.95
C ARG A 52 -1.99 12.75 -5.95
N GLU A 53 -0.76 12.86 -5.44
CA GLU A 53 0.46 13.05 -6.22
C GLU A 53 1.59 12.22 -5.60
N PHE A 54 2.37 11.54 -6.44
CA PHE A 54 3.53 10.76 -6.00
C PHE A 54 4.73 11.11 -6.87
N ASN A 55 5.63 11.94 -6.33
CA ASN A 55 6.80 12.44 -7.04
C ASN A 55 8.09 11.99 -6.35
N VAL A 56 9.01 11.42 -7.13
CA VAL A 56 10.33 11.02 -6.67
C VAL A 56 11.36 11.95 -7.30
N ASP A 57 12.18 12.58 -6.46
CA ASP A 57 13.25 13.48 -6.90
C ASP A 57 14.60 12.73 -7.02
N SER A 58 15.67 13.46 -7.37
CA SER A 58 17.01 12.87 -7.55
C SER A 58 17.64 12.31 -6.28
N LYS A 59 17.07 12.59 -5.10
CA LYS A 59 17.46 12.01 -3.81
C LYS A 59 16.70 10.73 -3.49
N GLY A 60 15.69 10.38 -4.31
CA GLY A 60 14.93 9.15 -4.19
C GLY A 60 13.83 9.22 -3.12
N CYS A 61 13.13 8.10 -2.96
CA CYS A 61 12.07 7.93 -1.98
C CYS A 61 12.12 6.51 -1.42
N CYS A 62 11.91 6.37 -0.11
CA CYS A 62 11.84 5.08 0.59
C CYS A 62 10.55 5.01 1.41
N SER A 63 10.02 3.81 1.60
CA SER A 63 8.90 3.56 2.51
C SER A 63 9.39 2.86 3.78
N GLU A 64 8.81 3.22 4.92
CA GLU A 64 9.10 2.59 6.22
C GLU A 64 7.79 2.19 6.92
N GLN A 65 7.86 1.18 7.79
CA GLN A 65 6.74 0.62 8.57
C GLN A 65 7.07 0.63 10.05
#